data_AF-A0A942UQE7-F1
#
_entry.id   AF-A0A942UQE7-F1
#
_cell.length_a   1.000
_cell.length_b   1.000
_cell.length_c   1.000
_cell.angle_alpha   90.00
_cell.angle_beta   90.00
_cell.angle_gamma   90.00
#
_symmetry.space_group_name_H-M   'P 1'
#
loop_
_entity.id
_entity.type
_entity.pdbx_description
1 polymer ?
#
loop_
_entity_poly.entity_id
_entity_poly.type
_entity_poly.pdbx_seq_one_letter_code
_entity_poly.pdbx_strand_id
1 'polypeptide(L)'
;MVEIINKLKNPIVQEARELARSKNRIDKNKIQLRGLEQIKWAKEAGLKIISIIISSSESPENYKGFSSPIYQTSDGILKKITGTNYLISSVGVAEGITYEDVSDTFVLLLDDVKDHGNIGTIIRSGRAYGINDYIATNEDFDPYMPKTTDASRGTNFKVNFHRYTSPEKAISYLKENGYQIVATSPHGKSLQSTIKLDKKPVALVVGNETTGVSDEVLEEADHIVQIPMYTGVESLNVGVATGISIYELRLKEALTMLAEKIISSLGREVNVTSQLIRKAFNIKLNDICDYTGDHIIFLMVLKRESQMNEEQIKKQFGYYGDDLKAFIKPLYENNLIKKEYEEIEITKDGEELLAKLWPVHEKTENLILEGFTEKEKKELKSYLDKIQQNCIKIMKYKA
;
A
#
# COMPACT_ATOMS: atom_id res chain seq x y z
N MET A 1 37.73 -18.14 -5.34
CA MET A 1 38.96 -17.40 -5.71
C MET A 1 38.54 -16.02 -6.15
N VAL A 2 39.22 -14.98 -5.69
CA VAL A 2 38.96 -13.59 -6.09
C VAL A 2 39.95 -13.22 -7.18
N GLU A 3 39.46 -12.76 -8.32
CA GLU A 3 40.31 -12.33 -9.44
C GLU A 3 40.60 -10.82 -9.33
N ILE A 4 41.84 -10.42 -9.55
CA ILE A 4 42.26 -9.01 -9.46
C ILE A 4 42.19 -8.35 -10.85
N ILE A 5 41.43 -7.26 -10.97
CA ILE A 5 41.28 -6.47 -12.20
C ILE A 5 41.97 -5.11 -12.03
N ASN A 6 42.97 -4.85 -12.88
CA ASN A 6 43.77 -3.62 -12.84
C ASN A 6 43.53 -2.66 -14.01
N LYS A 7 42.66 -3.00 -14.97
CA LYS A 7 42.44 -2.23 -16.21
C LYS A 7 41.00 -1.77 -16.35
N LEU A 8 40.81 -0.48 -16.66
CA LEU A 8 39.48 0.10 -16.94
C LEU A 8 38.82 -0.48 -18.20
N LYS A 9 39.61 -1.03 -19.14
CA LYS A 9 39.14 -1.70 -20.36
C LYS A 9 38.74 -3.17 -20.14
N ASN A 10 38.80 -3.68 -18.91
CA ASN A 10 38.33 -5.03 -18.64
C ASN A 10 36.80 -5.12 -18.90
N PRO A 11 36.29 -6.17 -19.57
CA PRO A 11 34.87 -6.27 -19.92
C PRO A 11 33.92 -6.13 -18.73
N ILE A 12 34.24 -6.74 -17.59
CA ILE A 12 33.41 -6.68 -16.36
C ILE A 12 33.33 -5.25 -15.81
N VAL A 13 34.45 -4.52 -15.85
CA VAL A 13 34.51 -3.11 -15.44
C VAL A 13 33.75 -2.21 -16.40
N GLN A 14 33.85 -2.46 -17.71
CA GLN A 14 33.13 -1.68 -18.72
C GLN A 14 31.62 -1.88 -18.60
N GLU A 15 31.17 -3.13 -18.46
CA GLU A 15 29.77 -3.46 -18.25
C GLU A 15 29.22 -2.76 -17.01
N ALA A 16 29.87 -2.93 -15.85
CA ALA A 16 29.44 -2.28 -14.62
C ALA A 16 29.38 -0.76 -14.80
N ARG A 17 30.39 -0.14 -15.44
CA ARG A 17 30.45 1.30 -15.66
C ARG A 17 29.35 1.82 -16.57
N GLU A 18 29.02 1.10 -17.63
CA GLU A 18 27.96 1.49 -18.56
C GLU A 18 26.60 1.54 -17.85
N LEU A 19 26.34 0.60 -16.95
CA LEU A 19 25.11 0.54 -16.15
C LEU A 19 24.99 1.65 -15.09
N ALA A 20 25.97 2.56 -14.96
CA ALA A 20 25.79 3.78 -14.18
C ALA A 20 24.73 4.72 -14.80
N ARG A 21 24.50 4.62 -16.13
CA ARG A 21 23.49 5.40 -16.84
C ARG A 21 22.17 4.62 -16.93
N SER A 22 21.06 5.32 -16.71
CA SER A 22 19.71 4.74 -16.74
C SER A 22 19.36 4.10 -18.07
N LYS A 23 19.56 4.83 -19.18
CA LYS A 23 19.37 4.30 -20.54
C LYS A 23 20.02 2.92 -20.74
N ASN A 24 21.25 2.75 -20.27
CA ASN A 24 21.96 1.48 -20.43
C ASN A 24 21.40 0.37 -19.54
N ARG A 25 20.85 0.69 -18.36
CA ARG A 25 20.16 -0.30 -17.51
C ARG A 25 18.88 -0.79 -18.16
N ILE A 26 18.12 0.15 -18.74
CA ILE A 26 16.88 -0.11 -19.47
C ILE A 26 17.18 -0.96 -20.72
N ASP A 27 18.05 -0.48 -21.60
CA ASP A 27 18.34 -1.12 -22.90
C ASP A 27 18.92 -2.54 -22.74
N LYS A 28 19.73 -2.77 -21.69
CA LYS A 28 20.37 -4.07 -21.44
C LYS A 28 19.59 -4.97 -20.51
N ASN A 29 18.47 -4.51 -19.96
CA ASN A 29 17.72 -5.17 -18.89
C ASN A 29 18.65 -5.68 -17.75
N LYS A 30 19.46 -4.77 -17.19
CA LYS A 30 20.45 -5.07 -16.14
C LYS A 30 20.49 -3.96 -15.10
N ILE A 31 20.89 -4.31 -13.88
CA ILE A 31 20.91 -3.40 -12.74
C ILE A 31 22.34 -3.26 -12.20
N GLN A 32 22.76 -2.01 -11.93
CA GLN A 32 23.97 -1.73 -11.16
C GLN A 32 23.59 -1.53 -9.69
N LEU A 33 24.15 -2.36 -8.82
CA LEU A 33 23.94 -2.31 -7.38
C LEU A 33 25.15 -1.65 -6.73
N ARG A 34 24.92 -0.65 -5.87
CA ARG A 34 25.98 0.16 -5.25
C ARG A 34 26.09 -0.13 -3.76
N GLY A 35 27.22 -0.67 -3.36
CA GLY A 35 27.50 -1.08 -1.98
C GLY A 35 26.93 -2.45 -1.62
N LEU A 36 27.48 -3.02 -0.55
CA LEU A 36 27.14 -4.37 -0.09
C LEU A 36 25.64 -4.52 0.24
N GLU A 37 25.00 -3.49 0.81
CA GLU A 37 23.60 -3.56 1.21
C GLU A 37 22.66 -3.70 0.00
N GLN A 38 22.84 -2.93 -1.07
CA GLN A 38 22.03 -3.10 -2.28
C GLN A 38 22.23 -4.49 -2.91
N ILE A 39 23.46 -5.01 -2.87
CA ILE A 39 23.78 -6.36 -3.37
C ILE A 39 23.06 -7.43 -2.54
N LYS A 40 22.99 -7.28 -1.21
CA LYS A 40 22.20 -8.16 -0.33
C LYS A 40 20.72 -8.06 -0.62
N TRP A 41 20.15 -6.86 -0.70
CA TRP A 41 18.72 -6.67 -0.97
C TRP A 41 18.29 -7.29 -2.30
N ALA A 42 19.09 -7.11 -3.35
CA ALA A 42 18.82 -7.73 -4.66
C ALA A 42 18.83 -9.27 -4.56
N LYS A 43 19.83 -9.85 -3.88
CA LYS A 43 19.87 -11.30 -3.63
C LYS A 43 18.67 -11.78 -2.82
N GLU A 44 18.28 -11.07 -1.77
CA GLU A 44 17.11 -11.38 -0.93
C GLU A 44 15.78 -11.26 -1.69
N ALA A 45 15.75 -10.43 -2.73
CA ALA A 45 14.64 -10.33 -3.68
C ALA A 45 14.69 -11.41 -4.78
N GLY A 46 15.72 -12.27 -4.78
CA GLY A 46 15.85 -13.38 -5.72
C GLY A 46 16.52 -13.01 -7.05
N LEU A 47 17.08 -11.81 -7.19
CA LEU A 47 17.75 -11.40 -8.42
C LEU A 47 19.03 -12.19 -8.63
N LYS A 48 19.28 -12.57 -9.89
CA LYS A 48 20.52 -13.21 -10.30
C LYS A 48 21.64 -12.17 -10.38
N ILE A 49 22.51 -12.19 -9.38
CA ILE A 49 23.73 -11.38 -9.36
C ILE A 49 24.75 -11.98 -10.34
N ILE A 50 25.14 -11.23 -11.36
CA ILE A 50 26.06 -11.63 -12.43
C ILE A 50 27.51 -11.54 -11.96
N SER A 51 27.89 -10.43 -11.33
CA SER A 51 29.26 -10.19 -10.87
C SER A 51 29.30 -9.20 -9.72
N ILE A 52 30.31 -9.32 -8.86
CA ILE A 52 30.57 -8.36 -7.78
C ILE A 52 32.02 -7.85 -7.92
N ILE A 53 32.20 -6.54 -7.93
CA ILE A 53 33.48 -5.86 -7.98
C ILE A 53 33.68 -5.13 -6.64
N ILE A 54 34.74 -5.44 -5.92
CA ILE A 54 35.02 -4.87 -4.59
C ILE A 54 36.35 -4.11 -4.60
N SER A 55 36.50 -3.16 -3.67
CA SER A 55 37.76 -2.45 -3.46
C SER A 55 38.82 -3.41 -2.92
N SER A 56 40.09 -3.13 -3.21
CA SER A 56 41.22 -3.75 -2.53
C SER A 56 41.21 -3.58 -1.00
N SER A 57 40.47 -2.58 -0.49
CA SER A 57 40.30 -2.37 0.96
C SER A 57 39.15 -3.19 1.57
N GLU A 58 38.32 -3.84 0.75
CA GLU A 58 37.21 -4.68 1.21
C GLU A 58 37.64 -6.13 1.40
N SER A 59 37.19 -6.74 2.51
CA SER A 59 37.39 -8.16 2.77
C SER A 59 36.44 -9.00 1.91
N PRO A 60 36.94 -9.97 1.10
CA PRO A 60 36.10 -10.91 0.36
C PRO A 60 35.13 -11.71 1.25
N GLU A 61 35.44 -11.90 2.53
CA GLU A 61 34.59 -12.65 3.47
C GLU A 61 33.23 -11.97 3.68
N ASN A 62 33.13 -10.64 3.52
CA ASN A 62 31.86 -9.90 3.59
C ASN A 62 30.87 -10.32 2.50
N TYR A 63 31.37 -10.97 1.44
CA TYR A 63 30.62 -11.43 0.28
C TYR A 63 30.51 -12.96 0.26
N LYS A 64 30.77 -13.62 1.41
CA LYS A 64 30.51 -15.04 1.56
C LYS A 64 29.03 -15.34 1.43
N GLY A 65 28.70 -16.34 0.61
CA GLY A 65 27.33 -16.75 0.31
C GLY A 65 26.75 -16.14 -0.97
N PHE A 66 27.46 -15.27 -1.67
CA PHE A 66 27.14 -14.99 -3.08
C PHE A 66 27.75 -16.08 -3.95
N SER A 67 26.97 -16.63 -4.90
CA SER A 67 27.46 -17.60 -5.88
C SER A 67 28.16 -16.95 -7.07
N SER A 68 28.03 -15.63 -7.20
CA SER A 68 28.58 -14.84 -8.29
C SER A 68 30.10 -14.71 -8.21
N PRO A 69 30.80 -14.58 -9.35
CA PRO A 69 32.22 -14.26 -9.35
C PRO A 69 32.49 -12.91 -8.68
N ILE A 70 33.53 -12.88 -7.84
CA ILE A 70 33.98 -11.70 -7.09
C ILE A 70 35.32 -11.26 -7.65
N TYR A 71 35.42 -9.97 -7.98
CA TYR A 71 36.60 -9.33 -8.53
C TYR A 71 37.09 -8.23 -7.58
N GLN A 72 38.40 -8.08 -7.43
CA GLN A 72 39.01 -6.97 -6.70
C GLN A 72 39.61 -5.95 -7.65
N THR A 73 39.46 -4.67 -7.34
CA THR A 73 40.05 -3.57 -8.12
C THR A 73 40.45 -2.38 -7.23
N SER A 74 41.11 -1.38 -7.81
CA SER A 74 41.49 -0.16 -7.08
C SER A 74 40.31 0.80 -6.87
N ASP A 75 40.39 1.61 -5.82
CA ASP A 75 39.39 2.66 -5.53
C ASP A 75 39.17 3.61 -6.70
N GLY A 76 40.24 3.93 -7.44
CA GLY A 76 40.17 4.80 -8.61
C GLY A 76 39.36 4.19 -9.77
N ILE A 77 39.36 2.87 -9.92
CA ILE A 77 38.52 2.18 -10.91
C ILE A 77 37.07 2.14 -10.44
N LEU A 78 36.80 1.85 -9.16
CA LEU A 78 35.44 1.86 -8.61
C LEU A 78 34.76 3.22 -8.73
N LYS A 79 35.45 4.32 -8.40
CA LYS A 79 34.94 5.68 -8.60
C LYS A 79 34.55 5.95 -10.06
N LYS A 80 35.32 5.41 -11.02
CA LYS A 80 35.00 5.52 -12.46
C LYS A 80 33.83 4.63 -12.88
N ILE A 81 33.62 3.47 -12.24
CA ILE A 81 32.47 2.58 -12.46
C ILE A 81 31.18 3.26 -11.98
N THR A 82 31.20 3.87 -10.80
CA THR A 82 30.01 4.50 -10.22
C THR A 82 29.78 5.92 -10.73
N GLY A 83 30.82 6.57 -11.26
CA GLY A 83 30.78 7.97 -11.67
C GLY A 83 30.71 8.94 -10.49
N THR A 84 31.15 8.51 -9.30
CA THR A 84 31.11 9.31 -8.06
C THR A 84 32.50 9.77 -7.64
N ASN A 85 32.57 10.92 -6.96
CA ASN A 85 33.84 11.43 -6.42
C ASN A 85 34.26 10.72 -5.12
N TYR A 86 33.29 10.18 -4.39
CA TYR A 86 33.49 9.35 -3.20
C TYR A 86 33.56 7.87 -3.58
N LEU A 87 34.22 7.09 -2.73
CA LEU A 87 34.36 5.64 -2.92
C LEU A 87 33.04 4.95 -2.56
N ILE A 88 32.56 4.11 -3.49
CA ILE A 88 31.59 3.06 -3.19
C ILE A 88 32.39 1.77 -3.24
N SER A 89 32.55 1.13 -2.08
CA SER A 89 33.55 0.07 -1.88
C SER A 89 33.20 -1.24 -2.58
N SER A 90 31.97 -1.40 -3.06
CA SER A 90 31.56 -2.51 -3.91
C SER A 90 30.47 -2.16 -4.91
N VAL A 91 30.49 -2.82 -6.06
CA VAL A 91 29.50 -2.70 -7.12
C VAL A 91 29.08 -4.08 -7.57
N GLY A 92 27.79 -4.36 -7.56
CA GLY A 92 27.19 -5.55 -8.15
C GLY A 92 26.59 -5.25 -9.51
N VAL A 93 26.55 -6.25 -10.38
CA VAL A 93 25.73 -6.26 -11.59
C VAL A 93 24.74 -7.40 -11.46
N ALA A 94 23.46 -7.14 -11.71
CA ALA A 94 22.40 -8.15 -11.69
C ALA A 94 21.58 -8.13 -12.98
N GLU A 95 20.92 -9.25 -13.27
CA GLU A 95 19.87 -9.28 -14.31
C GLU A 95 18.70 -8.38 -13.89
N GLY A 96 18.09 -7.71 -14.86
CA GLY A 96 16.88 -6.92 -14.66
C GLY A 96 15.65 -7.79 -14.43
N ILE A 97 14.57 -7.16 -13.96
CA ILE A 97 13.32 -7.83 -13.63
C ILE A 97 12.37 -7.73 -14.81
N THR A 98 11.74 -8.85 -15.18
CA THR A 98 10.61 -8.86 -16.10
C THR A 98 9.34 -8.80 -15.25
N TYR A 99 8.45 -7.85 -15.55
CA TYR A 99 7.23 -7.67 -14.78
C TYR A 99 6.06 -8.39 -15.43
N GLU A 100 5.18 -8.92 -14.60
CA GLU A 100 3.88 -9.45 -15.01
C GLU A 100 2.91 -8.30 -15.29
N ASP A 101 1.78 -8.59 -15.95
CA ASP A 101 0.71 -7.62 -16.14
C ASP A 101 0.13 -7.14 -14.80
N VAL A 102 -0.49 -5.96 -14.79
CA VAL A 102 -1.11 -5.39 -13.59
C VAL A 102 -2.17 -6.35 -13.05
N SER A 103 -2.08 -6.69 -11.77
CA SER A 103 -2.99 -7.67 -11.14
C SER A 103 -3.56 -7.20 -9.79
N ASP A 104 -2.94 -6.23 -9.13
CA ASP A 104 -3.41 -5.71 -7.85
C ASP A 104 -4.72 -4.93 -7.99
N THR A 105 -5.66 -5.12 -7.07
CA THR A 105 -6.89 -4.29 -7.02
C THR A 105 -6.64 -2.85 -6.55
N PHE A 106 -5.41 -2.51 -6.18
CA PHE A 106 -5.04 -1.15 -5.80
C PHE A 106 -3.62 -0.88 -6.29
N VAL A 107 -3.49 0.10 -7.17
CA VAL A 107 -2.23 0.44 -7.84
C VAL A 107 -1.87 1.90 -7.59
N LEU A 108 -0.58 2.20 -7.75
CA LEU A 108 -0.08 3.57 -7.68
C LEU A 108 0.33 4.04 -9.06
N LEU A 109 -0.24 5.16 -9.52
CA LEU A 109 0.19 5.84 -10.73
C LEU A 109 0.99 7.08 -10.35
N LEU A 110 2.27 7.07 -10.72
CA LEU A 110 3.22 8.16 -10.53
C LEU A 110 3.21 9.00 -11.79
N ASP A 111 2.45 10.10 -11.74
CA ASP A 111 2.30 11.00 -12.86
C ASP A 111 3.45 12.02 -12.91
N ASP A 112 4.42 11.75 -13.78
CA ASP A 112 5.68 12.49 -13.93
C ASP A 112 6.40 12.84 -12.61
N VAL A 113 6.37 11.94 -11.62
CA VAL A 113 7.14 12.09 -10.37
C VAL A 113 8.63 11.94 -10.70
N LYS A 114 9.45 12.95 -10.40
CA LYS A 114 10.86 13.00 -10.85
C LYS A 114 11.87 12.67 -9.76
N ASP A 115 11.59 12.99 -8.50
CA ASP A 115 12.60 12.75 -7.46
C ASP A 115 12.68 11.26 -7.10
N HIS A 116 13.84 10.66 -7.40
CA HIS A 116 14.12 9.25 -7.10
C HIS A 116 14.01 8.89 -5.60
N GLY A 117 14.22 9.85 -4.69
CA GLY A 117 14.03 9.64 -3.26
C GLY A 117 12.55 9.55 -2.88
N ASN A 118 11.73 10.42 -3.45
CA ASN A 118 10.27 10.36 -3.34
C ASN A 118 9.72 9.06 -3.93
N ILE A 119 10.12 8.70 -5.16
CA ILE A 119 9.75 7.43 -5.80
C ILE A 119 10.07 6.25 -4.87
N GLY A 120 11.28 6.20 -4.30
CA GLY A 120 11.66 5.13 -3.38
C GLY A 120 10.83 5.11 -2.09
N THR A 121 10.45 6.28 -1.59
CA THR A 121 9.57 6.41 -0.42
C THR A 121 8.15 5.93 -0.73
N ILE A 122 7.61 6.28 -1.91
CA ILE A 122 6.30 5.82 -2.40
C ILE A 122 6.29 4.29 -2.53
N ILE A 123 7.31 3.71 -3.17
CA ILE A 123 7.45 2.25 -3.31
C ILE A 123 7.46 1.57 -1.94
N ARG A 124 8.24 2.10 -0.99
CA ARG A 124 8.34 1.52 0.35
C ARG A 124 7.03 1.60 1.12
N SER A 125 6.35 2.75 1.04
CA SER A 125 5.05 2.95 1.68
C SER A 125 3.99 2.03 1.05
N GLY A 126 3.87 2.00 -0.27
CA GLY A 126 2.91 1.13 -0.96
C GLY A 126 3.16 -0.34 -0.68
N ARG A 127 4.43 -0.78 -0.69
CA ARG A 127 4.77 -2.17 -0.39
C ARG A 127 4.40 -2.57 1.04
N ALA A 128 4.50 -1.65 2.01
CA ALA A 128 4.07 -1.89 3.38
C ALA A 128 2.55 -2.13 3.50
N TYR A 129 1.76 -1.64 2.54
CA TYR A 129 0.31 -1.87 2.41
C TYR A 129 -0.04 -2.90 1.32
N GLY A 130 0.92 -3.74 0.93
CA GLY A 130 0.69 -4.84 0.00
C GLY A 130 0.54 -4.43 -1.48
N ILE A 131 0.84 -3.18 -1.85
CA ILE A 131 0.84 -2.72 -3.24
C ILE A 131 2.14 -3.19 -3.92
N ASN A 132 1.97 -3.94 -5.00
CA ASN A 132 3.00 -4.54 -5.85
C ASN A 132 3.04 -3.87 -7.22
N ASP A 133 1.93 -3.35 -7.74
CA ASP A 133 1.90 -2.72 -9.07
C ASP A 133 2.03 -1.19 -9.01
N TYR A 134 3.06 -0.68 -9.69
CA TYR A 134 3.35 0.74 -9.83
C TYR A 134 3.40 1.12 -11.30
N ILE A 135 2.70 2.19 -11.67
CA ILE A 135 2.60 2.71 -13.02
C ILE A 135 3.32 4.05 -13.04
N ALA A 136 4.13 4.32 -14.06
CA ALA A 136 4.82 5.60 -14.24
C ALA A 136 4.60 6.12 -15.66
N THR A 137 4.31 7.42 -15.77
CA THR A 137 4.05 8.12 -17.06
C THR A 137 5.29 8.82 -17.62
N ASN A 138 6.45 8.62 -16.99
CA ASN A 138 7.73 9.20 -17.40
C ASN A 138 8.53 8.21 -18.26
N GLU A 139 8.88 8.59 -19.49
CA GLU A 139 9.60 7.74 -20.45
C GLU A 139 10.98 7.30 -19.95
N ASP A 140 11.66 8.16 -19.19
CA ASP A 140 12.98 7.89 -18.60
C ASP A 140 12.89 7.24 -17.21
N PHE A 141 11.70 6.78 -16.81
CA PHE A 141 11.51 6.15 -15.50
C PHE A 141 12.38 4.89 -15.37
N ASP A 142 13.19 4.90 -14.31
CA ASP A 142 14.06 3.81 -13.92
C ASP A 142 13.97 3.60 -12.41
N PRO A 143 13.30 2.52 -11.96
CA PRO A 143 13.10 2.25 -10.54
C PRO A 143 14.39 1.79 -9.85
N TYR A 144 15.46 1.54 -10.60
CA TYR A 144 16.73 1.01 -10.12
C TYR A 144 17.82 2.07 -10.03
N MET A 145 17.44 3.33 -10.08
CA MET A 145 18.34 4.41 -9.68
C MET A 145 18.84 4.18 -8.25
N PRO A 146 20.13 4.44 -7.96
CA PRO A 146 20.69 4.20 -6.63
C PRO A 146 19.89 4.89 -5.52
N LYS A 147 19.49 6.15 -5.74
CA LYS A 147 18.68 6.93 -4.79
C LYS A 147 17.30 6.28 -4.52
N THR A 148 16.66 5.71 -5.55
CA THR A 148 15.39 4.97 -5.41
C THR A 148 15.58 3.68 -4.63
N THR A 149 16.63 2.92 -4.94
CA THR A 149 16.96 1.68 -4.21
C THR A 149 17.24 1.96 -2.73
N ASP A 150 18.00 3.02 -2.43
CA ASP A 150 18.32 3.41 -1.05
C ASP A 150 17.09 3.90 -0.28
N ALA A 151 16.29 4.79 -0.88
CA ALA A 151 15.07 5.31 -0.24
C ALA A 151 14.03 4.20 -0.02
N SER A 152 13.90 3.28 -0.99
CA SER A 152 13.00 2.13 -0.88
C SER A 152 13.54 1.01 0.02
N ARG A 153 14.82 1.09 0.43
CA ARG A 153 15.53 0.01 1.16
C ARG A 153 15.43 -1.33 0.44
N GLY A 154 15.59 -1.31 -0.88
CA GLY A 154 15.57 -2.49 -1.75
C GLY A 154 14.18 -3.10 -2.00
N THR A 155 13.10 -2.47 -1.53
CA THR A 155 11.73 -2.95 -1.81
C THR A 155 11.34 -2.77 -3.28
N ASN A 156 12.02 -1.89 -4.01
CA ASN A 156 11.90 -1.75 -5.47
C ASN A 156 12.26 -3.04 -6.24
N PHE A 157 13.02 -3.97 -5.67
CA PHE A 157 13.30 -5.26 -6.31
C PHE A 157 12.16 -6.29 -6.17
N LYS A 158 11.09 -5.95 -5.44
CA LYS A 158 10.00 -6.89 -5.06
C LYS A 158 8.63 -6.42 -5.52
N VAL A 159 8.58 -5.47 -6.46
CA VAL A 159 7.36 -4.85 -6.98
C VAL A 159 7.47 -4.74 -8.51
N ASN A 160 6.32 -4.64 -9.16
CA ASN A 160 6.17 -4.52 -10.59
C ASN A 160 6.12 -3.05 -11.02
N PHE A 161 6.79 -2.73 -12.13
CA PHE A 161 6.76 -1.39 -12.71
C PHE A 161 6.29 -1.42 -14.15
N HIS A 162 5.29 -0.59 -14.43
CA HIS A 162 4.66 -0.45 -15.74
C HIS A 162 4.93 0.96 -16.26
N ARG A 163 5.59 1.06 -17.41
CA ARG A 163 5.97 2.36 -17.98
C ARG A 163 5.06 2.71 -19.15
N TYR A 164 4.50 3.90 -19.09
CA TYR A 164 3.71 4.48 -20.16
C TYR A 164 4.39 5.76 -20.65
N THR A 165 4.25 6.00 -21.95
CA THR A 165 4.84 7.18 -22.63
C THR A 165 4.04 8.45 -22.41
N SER A 166 2.80 8.32 -21.91
CA SER A 166 1.98 9.48 -21.58
C SER A 166 0.90 9.14 -20.53
N PRO A 167 0.40 10.14 -19.78
CA PRO A 167 -0.65 9.93 -18.79
C PRO A 167 -1.95 9.38 -19.36
N GLU A 168 -2.35 9.83 -20.56
CA GLU A 168 -3.60 9.42 -21.21
C GLU A 168 -3.59 7.92 -21.51
N LYS A 169 -2.45 7.37 -21.94
CA LYS A 169 -2.31 5.94 -22.21
C LYS A 169 -2.42 5.11 -20.93
N ALA A 170 -1.80 5.58 -19.85
CA ALA A 170 -1.86 4.91 -18.55
C ALA A 170 -3.28 4.92 -17.99
N ILE A 171 -3.98 6.06 -18.05
CA ILE A 171 -5.36 6.19 -17.61
C ILE A 171 -6.31 5.37 -18.48
N SER A 172 -6.15 5.40 -19.81
CA SER A 172 -6.97 4.60 -20.73
C SER A 172 -6.87 3.11 -20.39
N TYR A 173 -5.65 2.60 -20.22
CA TYR A 173 -5.41 1.22 -19.80
C TYR A 173 -6.09 0.89 -18.46
N LEU A 174 -5.96 1.76 -17.46
CA LEU A 174 -6.57 1.55 -16.15
C LEU A 174 -8.11 1.52 -16.24
N LYS A 175 -8.72 2.46 -16.96
CA LYS A 175 -10.18 2.52 -17.11
C LYS A 175 -10.72 1.33 -17.89
N GLU A 176 -10.01 0.89 -18.95
CA GLU A 176 -10.34 -0.34 -19.69
C GLU A 176 -10.31 -1.59 -18.81
N ASN A 177 -9.43 -1.63 -17.81
CA ASN A 177 -9.35 -2.68 -16.80
C ASN A 177 -10.28 -2.46 -15.60
N GLY A 178 -11.18 -1.49 -15.67
CA GLY A 178 -12.23 -1.25 -14.67
C GLY A 178 -11.76 -0.52 -13.41
N TYR A 179 -10.57 0.09 -13.42
CA TYR A 179 -10.08 0.87 -12.27
C TYR A 179 -10.87 2.17 -12.11
N GLN A 180 -11.17 2.49 -10.86
CA GLN A 180 -11.56 3.81 -10.41
C GLN A 180 -10.30 4.67 -10.20
N ILE A 181 -10.26 5.84 -10.83
CA ILE A 181 -9.13 6.77 -10.78
C ILE A 181 -9.33 7.77 -9.63
N VAL A 182 -8.42 7.75 -8.66
CA VAL A 182 -8.41 8.67 -7.53
C VAL A 182 -7.15 9.53 -7.59
N ALA A 183 -7.28 10.77 -8.06
CA ALA A 183 -6.18 11.71 -8.20
C ALA A 183 -6.00 12.58 -6.96
N THR A 184 -4.76 12.78 -6.50
CA THR A 184 -4.47 13.68 -5.38
C THR A 184 -4.20 15.10 -5.85
N SER A 185 -4.77 16.09 -5.16
CA SER A 185 -4.43 17.51 -5.35
C SER A 185 -4.60 18.27 -4.03
N PRO A 186 -3.69 19.20 -3.66
CA PRO A 186 -3.90 20.13 -2.55
C PRO A 186 -5.19 20.97 -2.69
N HIS A 187 -5.66 21.14 -3.92
CA HIS A 187 -6.87 21.88 -4.26
C HIS A 187 -8.00 20.95 -4.73
N GLY A 188 -7.95 19.67 -4.35
CA GLY A 188 -8.95 18.68 -4.70
C GLY A 188 -10.35 19.07 -4.25
N LYS A 189 -11.37 18.72 -5.05
CA LYS A 189 -12.76 19.11 -4.82
C LYS A 189 -13.38 18.41 -3.60
N SER A 190 -12.82 17.27 -3.20
CA SER A 190 -13.33 16.47 -2.10
C SER A 190 -12.25 16.19 -1.08
N LEU A 191 -12.61 16.21 0.20
CA LEU A 191 -11.73 15.66 1.22
C LEU A 191 -11.62 14.16 0.98
N GLN A 192 -10.40 13.63 1.01
CA GLN A 192 -10.18 12.19 0.84
C GLN A 192 -11.03 11.35 1.82
N SER A 193 -11.26 11.88 3.01
CA SER A 193 -12.00 11.21 4.07
C SER A 193 -13.50 11.11 3.81
N THR A 194 -14.04 11.90 2.87
CA THR A 194 -15.47 11.96 2.58
C THR A 194 -15.88 11.23 1.31
N ILE A 195 -14.93 10.86 0.44
CA ILE A 195 -15.27 10.13 -0.79
C ILE A 195 -15.78 8.72 -0.47
N LYS A 196 -16.72 8.25 -1.30
CA LYS A 196 -17.20 6.87 -1.31
C LYS A 196 -16.48 6.14 -2.44
N LEU A 197 -15.70 5.13 -2.11
CA LEU A 197 -15.05 4.29 -3.12
C LEU A 197 -16.07 3.35 -3.74
N ASP A 198 -15.98 3.20 -5.07
CA ASP A 198 -16.76 2.21 -5.80
C ASP A 198 -16.19 0.81 -5.52
N LYS A 199 -16.96 -0.24 -5.84
CA LYS A 199 -16.50 -1.64 -5.78
C LYS A 199 -15.60 -2.00 -6.97
N LYS A 200 -14.65 -1.13 -7.28
CA LYS A 200 -13.74 -1.24 -8.41
C LYS A 200 -12.31 -1.27 -7.89
N PRO A 201 -11.38 -1.87 -8.64
CA PRO A 201 -9.96 -1.65 -8.41
C PRO A 201 -9.65 -0.14 -8.35
N VAL A 202 -8.73 0.28 -7.50
CA VAL A 202 -8.40 1.71 -7.32
C VAL A 202 -7.03 2.01 -7.90
N ALA A 203 -6.94 3.03 -8.75
CA ALA A 203 -5.68 3.63 -9.15
C ALA A 203 -5.52 4.96 -8.41
N LEU A 204 -4.63 4.98 -7.41
CA LEU A 204 -4.26 6.20 -6.72
C LEU A 204 -3.19 6.94 -7.54
N VAL A 205 -3.55 8.11 -8.07
CA VAL A 205 -2.65 8.95 -8.86
C VAL A 205 -2.01 10.02 -7.98
N VAL A 206 -0.68 10.09 -8.04
CA VAL A 206 0.13 11.12 -7.38
C VAL A 206 1.02 11.81 -8.41
N GLY A 207 1.11 13.12 -8.32
CA GLY A 207 1.71 13.95 -9.37
C GLY A 207 3.12 14.44 -9.08
N ASN A 208 3.66 15.16 -10.06
CA ASN A 208 4.95 15.83 -9.99
C ASN A 208 5.03 16.76 -8.77
N GLU A 209 6.21 16.86 -8.17
CA GLU A 209 6.45 17.67 -6.97
C GLU A 209 6.17 19.16 -7.14
N THR A 210 6.26 19.67 -8.37
CA THR A 210 6.10 21.10 -8.69
C THR A 210 4.77 21.39 -9.34
N THR A 211 4.39 20.60 -10.35
CA THR A 211 3.19 20.85 -11.16
C THR A 211 1.96 20.08 -10.68
N GLY A 212 2.12 19.12 -9.78
CA GLY A 212 1.04 18.24 -9.36
C GLY A 212 0.67 17.21 -10.43
N VAL A 213 -0.55 16.67 -10.31
CA VAL A 213 -1.12 15.74 -11.29
C VAL A 213 -1.49 16.52 -12.55
N SER A 214 -1.19 15.95 -13.72
CA SER A 214 -1.48 16.56 -15.03
C SER A 214 -2.98 16.78 -15.25
N ASP A 215 -3.32 17.81 -16.02
CA ASP A 215 -4.71 18.17 -16.32
C ASP A 215 -5.42 17.02 -17.04
N GLU A 216 -4.70 16.31 -17.91
CA GLU A 216 -5.21 15.15 -18.65
C GLU A 216 -5.66 14.01 -17.72
N VAL A 217 -4.96 13.81 -16.59
CA VAL A 217 -5.40 12.85 -15.58
C VAL A 217 -6.54 13.41 -14.73
N LEU A 218 -6.51 14.69 -14.38
CA LEU A 218 -7.56 15.32 -13.57
C LEU A 218 -8.91 15.35 -14.28
N GLU A 219 -8.93 15.55 -15.61
CA GLU A 219 -10.14 15.52 -16.43
C GLU A 219 -10.80 14.12 -16.45
N GLU A 220 -10.00 13.07 -16.39
CA GLU A 220 -10.46 11.68 -16.46
C GLU A 220 -10.66 11.01 -15.09
N ALA A 221 -10.31 11.71 -13.99
CA ALA A 221 -10.38 11.19 -12.64
C ALA A 221 -11.82 11.06 -12.11
N ASP A 222 -12.16 9.91 -11.53
CA ASP A 222 -13.45 9.72 -10.85
C ASP A 222 -13.53 10.57 -9.56
N HIS A 223 -12.39 10.71 -8.87
CA HIS A 223 -12.25 11.53 -7.68
C HIS A 223 -10.96 12.35 -7.71
N ILE A 224 -11.08 13.64 -7.39
CA ILE A 224 -9.93 14.52 -7.12
C ILE A 224 -9.96 14.86 -5.63
N VAL A 225 -9.06 14.24 -4.87
CA VAL A 225 -9.05 14.29 -3.40
C VAL A 225 -7.94 15.18 -2.85
N GLN A 226 -8.24 15.85 -1.75
CA GLN A 226 -7.27 16.58 -0.95
C GLN A 226 -7.10 15.97 0.45
N ILE A 227 -5.89 16.06 0.98
CA ILE A 227 -5.60 15.85 2.40
C ILE A 227 -5.82 17.19 3.11
N PRO A 228 -6.69 17.28 4.13
CA PRO A 228 -6.86 18.50 4.90
C PRO A 228 -5.53 18.97 5.50
N MET A 229 -5.16 20.22 5.26
CA MET A 229 -3.94 20.83 5.80
C MET A 229 -4.29 22.08 6.61
N TYR A 230 -3.47 22.39 7.61
CA TYR A 230 -3.57 23.65 8.32
C TYR A 230 -3.17 24.81 7.42
N THR A 231 -3.77 25.98 7.63
CA THR A 231 -3.51 27.18 6.82
C THR A 231 -2.03 27.56 6.83
N GLY A 232 -1.48 27.92 5.66
CA GLY A 232 -0.08 28.35 5.49
C GLY A 232 0.88 27.26 5.01
N VAL A 233 0.40 26.02 4.84
CA VAL A 233 1.12 24.94 4.14
C VAL A 233 0.46 24.72 2.79
N GLU A 234 1.19 24.98 1.70
CA GLU A 234 0.65 24.86 0.34
C GLU A 234 0.52 23.40 -0.12
N SER A 235 1.50 22.56 0.24
CA SER A 235 1.51 21.14 -0.12
C SER A 235 2.39 20.32 0.82
N LEU A 236 2.15 19.00 0.84
CA LEU A 236 3.02 18.03 1.49
C LEU A 236 4.03 17.47 0.47
N ASN A 237 5.15 16.95 0.98
CA ASN A 237 6.04 16.11 0.16
C ASN A 237 5.24 14.94 -0.45
N VAL A 238 5.40 14.69 -1.74
CA VAL A 238 4.62 13.67 -2.47
C VAL A 238 4.72 12.28 -1.84
N GLY A 239 5.88 11.87 -1.32
CA GLY A 239 6.03 10.58 -0.64
C GLY A 239 5.24 10.50 0.67
N VAL A 240 5.15 11.60 1.41
CA VAL A 240 4.34 11.70 2.64
C VAL A 240 2.85 11.71 2.30
N ALA A 241 2.44 12.55 1.35
CA ALA A 241 1.06 12.62 0.88
C ALA A 241 0.58 11.25 0.39
N THR A 242 1.37 10.58 -0.42
CA THR A 242 1.08 9.22 -0.92
C THR A 242 0.89 8.24 0.23
N GLY A 243 1.75 8.27 1.26
CA GLY A 243 1.62 7.38 2.42
C GLY A 243 0.33 7.60 3.22
N ILE A 244 -0.07 8.87 3.43
CA ILE A 244 -1.35 9.22 4.07
C ILE A 244 -2.52 8.74 3.21
N SER A 245 -2.45 8.99 1.90
CA SER A 245 -3.50 8.61 0.96
C SER A 245 -3.69 7.09 0.90
N ILE A 246 -2.60 6.32 0.82
CA ILE A 246 -2.65 4.86 0.86
C ILE A 246 -3.31 4.38 2.16
N TYR A 247 -2.86 4.88 3.32
CA TYR A 247 -3.39 4.42 4.61
C TYR A 247 -4.90 4.61 4.71
N GLU A 248 -5.38 5.81 4.39
CA GLU A 248 -6.78 6.16 4.57
C GLU A 248 -7.68 5.53 3.48
N LEU A 249 -7.24 5.45 2.21
CA LEU A 249 -8.02 4.77 1.16
C LEU A 249 -8.06 3.25 1.37
N ARG A 250 -6.96 2.61 1.79
CA ARG A 250 -6.95 1.18 2.12
C ARG A 250 -7.86 0.87 3.30
N LEU A 251 -7.88 1.73 4.31
CA LEU A 251 -8.80 1.59 5.43
C LEU A 251 -10.26 1.66 4.96
N LYS A 252 -10.59 2.60 4.07
CA LYS A 252 -11.93 2.72 3.47
C LYS A 252 -12.31 1.50 2.63
N GLU A 253 -11.40 0.99 1.82
CA GLU A 253 -11.59 -0.24 1.04
C GLU A 253 -11.93 -1.42 1.98
N ALA A 254 -11.12 -1.62 3.03
CA ALA A 254 -11.35 -2.67 4.02
C ALA A 254 -12.70 -2.52 4.76
N LEU A 255 -13.05 -1.30 5.19
CA LEU A 255 -14.33 -1.03 5.84
C LEU A 255 -15.51 -1.27 4.90
N THR A 256 -15.39 -0.91 3.62
CA THR A 256 -16.42 -1.16 2.60
C THR A 256 -16.62 -2.65 2.38
N MET A 257 -15.54 -3.42 2.26
CA MET A 257 -15.59 -4.88 2.15
C MET A 257 -16.19 -5.55 3.38
N LEU A 258 -15.80 -5.11 4.58
CA LEU A 258 -16.31 -5.64 5.85
C LEU A 258 -17.81 -5.36 6.03
N ALA A 259 -18.23 -4.11 5.82
CA ALA A 259 -19.64 -3.73 5.89
C ALA A 259 -20.49 -4.58 4.92
N GLU A 260 -19.98 -4.84 3.72
CA GLU A 260 -20.68 -5.67 2.75
C GLU A 260 -20.73 -7.14 3.14
N LYS A 261 -19.64 -7.71 3.63
CA LYS A 261 -19.62 -9.09 4.11
C LYS A 261 -20.57 -9.27 5.29
N ILE A 262 -20.65 -8.27 6.16
CA ILE A 262 -21.62 -8.19 7.26
C ILE A 262 -23.04 -8.16 6.69
N ILE A 263 -23.37 -7.24 5.78
CA ILE A 263 -24.70 -7.12 5.16
C ILE A 263 -25.09 -8.42 4.42
N SER A 264 -24.17 -9.00 3.65
CA SER A 264 -24.44 -10.19 2.83
C SER A 264 -24.59 -11.46 3.66
N SER A 265 -23.88 -11.55 4.79
CA SER A 265 -23.87 -12.76 5.64
C SER A 265 -24.88 -12.70 6.77
N LEU A 266 -25.13 -11.51 7.35
CA LEU A 266 -26.05 -11.34 8.49
C LEU A 266 -27.48 -11.03 8.06
N GLY A 267 -27.69 -10.54 6.83
CA GLY A 267 -29.02 -10.18 6.32
C GLY A 267 -29.78 -11.31 5.62
N ARG A 268 -29.18 -12.50 5.43
CA ARG A 268 -29.83 -13.59 4.65
C ARG A 268 -30.09 -14.88 5.41
N GLU A 269 -29.39 -15.20 6.49
CA GLU A 269 -29.70 -16.38 7.30
C GLU A 269 -29.56 -16.10 8.80
N VAL A 270 -30.70 -16.18 9.49
CA VAL A 270 -30.80 -16.25 10.96
C VAL A 270 -30.40 -17.66 11.41
N ASN A 271 -29.15 -18.05 11.13
CA ASN A 271 -28.63 -19.35 11.54
C ASN A 271 -27.81 -19.23 12.84
N VAL A 272 -27.69 -20.35 13.57
CA VAL A 272 -27.07 -20.47 14.90
C VAL A 272 -25.67 -19.83 14.96
N THR A 273 -24.90 -19.90 13.87
CA THR A 273 -23.59 -19.26 13.74
C THR A 273 -23.65 -17.74 13.81
N SER A 274 -24.63 -17.11 13.14
CA SER A 274 -24.86 -15.67 13.21
C SER A 274 -25.27 -15.24 14.63
N GLN A 275 -26.06 -16.06 15.33
CA GLN A 275 -26.42 -15.81 16.72
C GLN A 275 -25.22 -15.97 17.67
N LEU A 276 -24.34 -16.94 17.44
CA LEU A 276 -23.12 -17.15 18.23
C LEU A 276 -22.09 -16.04 18.02
N ILE A 277 -21.88 -15.58 16.78
CA ILE A 277 -21.02 -14.43 16.47
C ILE A 277 -21.60 -13.16 17.12
N ARG A 278 -22.91 -12.91 16.97
CA ARG A 278 -23.60 -11.79 17.64
C ARG A 278 -23.44 -11.87 19.16
N LYS A 279 -23.59 -13.06 19.75
CA LYS A 279 -23.46 -13.26 21.20
C LYS A 279 -22.01 -13.06 21.69
N ALA A 280 -21.01 -13.52 20.93
CA ALA A 280 -19.60 -13.28 21.23
C ALA A 280 -19.23 -11.78 21.12
N PHE A 281 -19.76 -11.09 20.11
CA PHE A 281 -19.60 -9.65 19.93
C PHE A 281 -20.28 -8.87 21.08
N ASN A 282 -21.51 -9.25 21.44
CA ASN A 282 -22.27 -8.66 22.56
C ASN A 282 -21.56 -8.82 23.91
N ILE A 283 -21.00 -10.01 24.21
CA ILE A 283 -20.29 -10.26 25.46
C ILE A 283 -19.06 -9.34 25.60
N LYS A 284 -18.38 -9.03 24.49
CA LYS A 284 -17.19 -8.16 24.49
C LYS A 284 -17.54 -6.67 24.42
N LEU A 285 -18.63 -6.30 23.77
CA LEU A 285 -19.14 -4.93 23.77
C LEU A 285 -19.55 -4.47 25.16
N ASN A 286 -20.14 -5.36 25.98
CA ASN A 286 -20.47 -5.07 27.37
C ASN A 286 -19.26 -4.66 28.24
N ASP A 287 -18.01 -4.96 27.82
CA ASP A 287 -16.80 -4.52 28.53
C ASP A 287 -16.48 -3.02 28.25
N ILE A 288 -17.13 -2.38 27.28
CA ILE A 288 -16.72 -1.08 26.69
C ILE A 288 -17.91 -0.13 26.46
N CYS A 289 -19.11 -0.64 26.20
CA CYS A 289 -20.33 0.15 26.05
C CYS A 289 -21.59 -0.70 26.32
N ASP A 290 -22.68 -0.06 26.72
CA ASP A 290 -23.95 -0.73 27.04
C ASP A 290 -24.79 -1.11 25.79
N TYR A 291 -24.19 -1.12 24.61
CA TYR A 291 -24.88 -1.37 23.34
C TYR A 291 -24.60 -2.77 22.78
N THR A 292 -25.63 -3.38 22.19
CA THR A 292 -25.51 -4.64 21.47
C THR A 292 -24.72 -4.48 20.17
N GLY A 293 -24.15 -5.57 19.67
CA GLY A 293 -23.51 -5.67 18.36
C GLY A 293 -24.45 -5.29 17.22
N ASP A 294 -25.75 -5.50 17.38
CA ASP A 294 -26.74 -5.06 16.39
C ASP A 294 -26.85 -3.53 16.35
N HIS A 295 -26.79 -2.84 17.49
CA HIS A 295 -26.70 -1.38 17.52
C HIS A 295 -25.42 -0.87 16.85
N ILE A 296 -24.29 -1.53 17.07
CA ILE A 296 -23.01 -1.14 16.47
C ILE A 296 -23.02 -1.37 14.95
N ILE A 297 -23.49 -2.52 14.49
CA ILE A 297 -23.64 -2.82 13.06
C ILE A 297 -24.59 -1.81 12.42
N PHE A 298 -25.68 -1.46 13.11
CA PHE A 298 -26.59 -0.43 12.65
C PHE A 298 -25.91 0.94 12.51
N LEU A 299 -25.13 1.40 13.50
CA LEU A 299 -24.36 2.64 13.39
C LEU A 299 -23.32 2.60 12.25
N MET A 300 -22.66 1.46 12.03
CA MET A 300 -21.71 1.28 10.92
C MET A 300 -22.38 1.37 9.54
N VAL A 301 -23.56 0.73 9.39
CA VAL A 301 -24.35 0.80 8.16
C VAL A 301 -24.89 2.23 7.96
N LEU A 302 -25.37 2.87 9.02
CA LEU A 302 -25.86 4.25 8.97
C LEU A 302 -24.76 5.25 8.59
N LYS A 303 -23.54 5.08 9.11
CA LYS A 303 -22.37 5.88 8.73
C LYS A 303 -22.00 5.71 7.24
N ARG A 304 -22.23 4.52 6.68
CA ARG A 304 -21.99 4.23 5.25
C ARG A 304 -23.09 4.81 4.36
N GLU A 305 -24.35 4.53 4.67
CA GLU A 305 -25.50 4.94 3.87
C GLU A 305 -25.82 6.44 4.04
N SER A 306 -25.26 7.08 5.07
CA SER A 306 -25.49 8.48 5.46
C SER A 306 -26.91 8.73 6.03
N GLN A 307 -27.93 8.08 5.46
CA GLN A 307 -29.33 8.17 5.86
C GLN A 307 -30.01 6.80 5.70
N MET A 308 -30.94 6.45 6.59
CA MET A 308 -31.83 5.28 6.42
C MET A 308 -33.24 5.53 6.97
N ASN A 309 -34.26 5.07 6.26
CA ASN A 309 -35.65 5.09 6.73
C ASN A 309 -36.05 3.78 7.45
N GLU A 310 -37.15 3.82 8.19
CA GLU A 310 -37.62 2.69 9.01
C GLU A 310 -37.90 1.43 8.18
N GLU A 311 -38.30 1.55 6.91
CA GLU A 311 -38.55 0.40 6.02
C GLU A 311 -37.26 -0.30 5.61
N GLN A 312 -36.20 0.47 5.32
CA GLN A 312 -34.86 -0.07 5.07
C GLN A 312 -34.30 -0.75 6.33
N ILE A 313 -34.52 -0.18 7.52
CA ILE A 313 -34.05 -0.78 8.77
C ILE A 313 -34.77 -2.10 9.04
N LYS A 314 -36.09 -2.15 8.87
CA LYS A 314 -36.89 -3.39 8.97
C LYS A 314 -36.32 -4.48 8.06
N LYS A 315 -36.08 -4.13 6.79
CA LYS A 315 -35.61 -5.07 5.76
C LYS A 315 -34.18 -5.56 6.00
N GLN A 316 -33.29 -4.70 6.50
CA GLN A 316 -31.87 -5.03 6.66
C GLN A 316 -31.53 -5.65 8.02
N PHE A 317 -32.23 -5.27 9.09
CA PHE A 317 -31.92 -5.69 10.46
C PHE A 317 -32.96 -6.64 11.06
N GLY A 318 -34.12 -6.81 10.41
CA GLY A 318 -35.13 -7.79 10.82
C GLY A 318 -35.93 -7.39 12.06
N TYR A 319 -35.89 -6.12 12.48
CA TYR A 319 -36.71 -5.60 13.57
C TYR A 319 -38.02 -5.03 13.04
N TYR A 320 -39.15 -5.42 13.64
CA TYR A 320 -40.49 -5.02 13.22
C TYR A 320 -41.30 -4.46 14.39
N GLY A 321 -42.20 -3.52 14.13
CA GLY A 321 -43.13 -3.01 15.14
C GLY A 321 -42.44 -2.44 16.39
N ASP A 322 -42.83 -2.96 17.57
CA ASP A 322 -42.30 -2.50 18.85
C ASP A 322 -40.84 -2.92 19.11
N ASP A 323 -40.36 -3.98 18.45
CA ASP A 323 -38.95 -4.42 18.54
C ASP A 323 -38.01 -3.40 17.88
N LEU A 324 -38.45 -2.76 16.79
CA LEU A 324 -37.69 -1.68 16.14
C LEU A 324 -37.57 -0.46 17.06
N LYS A 325 -38.67 -0.12 17.76
CA LYS A 325 -38.65 0.99 18.72
C LYS A 325 -37.74 0.67 19.89
N ALA A 326 -37.80 -0.55 20.43
CA ALA A 326 -36.92 -0.98 21.51
C ALA A 326 -35.43 -1.00 21.10
N PHE A 327 -35.14 -1.36 19.85
CA PHE A 327 -33.80 -1.35 19.27
C PHE A 327 -33.25 0.07 19.06
N ILE A 328 -34.02 0.99 18.51
CA ILE A 328 -33.52 2.32 18.14
C ILE A 328 -33.55 3.30 19.32
N LYS A 329 -34.50 3.13 20.26
CA LYS A 329 -34.67 3.99 21.44
C LYS A 329 -33.37 4.29 22.21
N PRO A 330 -32.54 3.31 22.62
CA PRO A 330 -31.31 3.59 23.36
C PRO A 330 -30.29 4.41 22.55
N LEU A 331 -30.35 4.36 21.22
CA LEU A 331 -29.45 5.14 20.35
C LEU A 331 -29.87 6.60 20.24
N TYR A 332 -31.18 6.87 20.21
CA TYR A 332 -31.70 8.24 20.32
C TYR A 332 -31.44 8.84 21.71
N GLU A 333 -31.69 8.07 22.76
CA GLU A 333 -31.55 8.54 24.15
C GLU A 333 -30.10 8.92 24.48
N ASN A 334 -29.13 8.27 23.86
CA ASN A 334 -27.70 8.55 24.03
C ASN A 334 -27.11 9.41 22.91
N ASN A 335 -27.95 10.08 22.12
CA ASN A 335 -27.55 10.99 21.07
C ASN A 335 -26.58 10.37 20.04
N LEU A 336 -26.67 9.07 19.75
CA LEU A 336 -25.82 8.39 18.77
C LEU A 336 -26.39 8.46 17.35
N ILE A 337 -27.70 8.69 17.24
CA ILE A 337 -28.44 8.89 16.00
C ILE A 337 -29.46 10.01 16.19
N LYS A 338 -29.86 10.65 15.09
CA LYS A 338 -30.91 11.68 15.05
C LYS A 338 -31.89 11.38 13.91
N LYS A 339 -33.13 11.84 14.04
CA LYS A 339 -34.15 11.75 12.98
C LYS A 339 -34.23 13.09 12.28
N GLU A 340 -33.98 13.11 10.98
CA GLU A 340 -34.29 14.24 10.11
C GLU A 340 -35.42 13.82 9.16
N TYR A 341 -36.60 14.41 9.36
CA TYR A 341 -37.82 14.04 8.62
C TYR A 341 -38.15 12.53 8.77
N GLU A 342 -38.12 11.75 7.69
CA GLU A 342 -38.37 10.30 7.70
C GLU A 342 -37.09 9.46 7.71
N GLU A 343 -35.92 10.12 7.75
CA GLU A 343 -34.61 9.49 7.65
C GLU A 343 -33.85 9.58 8.98
N ILE A 344 -33.09 8.52 9.29
CA ILE A 344 -32.25 8.43 10.48
C ILE A 344 -30.79 8.65 10.06
N GLU A 345 -30.07 9.48 10.82
CA GLU A 345 -28.66 9.79 10.58
C GLU A 345 -27.81 9.50 11.82
N ILE A 346 -26.54 9.17 11.61
CA ILE A 346 -25.58 9.08 12.72
C ILE A 346 -25.15 10.47 13.18
N THR A 347 -25.01 10.65 14.49
CA THR A 347 -24.49 11.89 15.07
C THR A 347 -22.98 11.80 15.27
N LYS A 348 -22.36 12.93 15.65
CA LYS A 348 -20.95 12.97 16.04
C LYS A 348 -20.62 12.02 17.21
N ASP A 349 -21.48 11.91 18.20
CA ASP A 349 -21.25 11.01 19.35
C ASP A 349 -21.34 9.53 18.92
N GLY A 350 -22.20 9.21 17.95
CA GLY A 350 -22.23 7.91 17.29
C GLY A 350 -20.93 7.58 16.57
N GLU A 351 -20.35 8.56 15.86
CA GLU A 351 -19.06 8.42 15.19
C GLU A 351 -17.90 8.24 16.19
N GLU A 352 -17.90 8.98 17.29
CA GLU A 352 -16.89 8.86 18.35
C GLU A 352 -16.99 7.52 19.07
N LEU A 353 -18.19 6.98 19.27
CA LEU A 353 -18.38 5.63 19.79
C LEU A 353 -17.80 4.58 18.83
N LEU A 354 -18.08 4.69 17.52
CA LEU A 354 -17.51 3.79 16.51
C LEU A 354 -15.98 3.83 16.50
N ALA A 355 -15.39 5.02 16.65
CA ALA A 355 -13.93 5.18 16.72
C ALA A 355 -13.32 4.46 17.94
N LYS A 356 -14.03 4.42 19.08
CA LYS A 356 -13.60 3.73 20.31
C LYS A 356 -13.66 2.20 20.21
N LEU A 357 -14.39 1.65 19.23
CA LEU A 357 -14.51 0.20 19.01
C LEU A 357 -13.36 -0.41 18.18
N TRP A 358 -12.51 0.44 17.59
CA TRP A 358 -11.33 0.05 16.80
C TRP A 358 -10.41 -0.98 17.50
N PRO A 359 -10.12 -0.88 18.81
CA PRO A 359 -9.27 -1.86 19.51
C PRO A 359 -9.93 -3.24 19.76
N VAL A 360 -11.26 -3.34 19.58
CA VAL A 360 -12.04 -4.58 19.82
C VAL A 360 -12.01 -5.53 18.63
N HIS A 361 -11.81 -4.97 17.42
CA HIS A 361 -11.63 -5.72 16.18
C HIS A 361 -10.43 -6.68 16.26
N GLU A 362 -9.34 -6.22 16.86
CA GLU A 362 -8.07 -6.96 16.98
C GLU A 362 -8.16 -8.22 17.87
N LYS A 363 -9.17 -8.31 18.75
CA LYS A 363 -9.38 -9.47 19.64
C LYS A 363 -10.49 -10.41 19.18
N THR A 364 -11.46 -9.93 18.43
CA THR A 364 -12.60 -10.70 17.91
C THR A 364 -12.18 -11.67 16.79
N GLU A 365 -11.14 -11.30 16.05
CA GLU A 365 -10.54 -12.11 14.97
C GLU A 365 -10.10 -13.51 15.46
N ASN A 366 -9.67 -13.64 16.72
CA ASN A 366 -9.20 -14.91 17.28
C ASN A 366 -10.30 -15.94 17.58
N LEU A 367 -11.55 -15.51 17.77
CA LEU A 367 -12.69 -16.40 18.07
C LEU A 367 -13.45 -16.82 16.80
N ILE A 368 -13.48 -15.97 15.78
CA ILE A 368 -14.12 -16.26 14.48
C ILE A 368 -13.44 -17.44 13.77
N LEU A 369 -12.16 -17.67 14.05
CA LEU A 369 -11.36 -18.72 13.42
C LEU A 369 -11.68 -20.14 13.91
N GLU A 370 -12.52 -20.34 14.92
CA GLU A 370 -12.85 -21.69 15.42
C GLU A 370 -13.62 -22.55 14.40
N GLY A 371 -14.36 -21.94 13.45
CA GLY A 371 -15.22 -22.64 12.47
C GLY A 371 -14.58 -23.03 11.14
N PHE A 372 -13.32 -22.68 10.88
CA PHE A 372 -12.63 -22.97 9.62
C PHE A 372 -12.11 -24.42 9.61
N THR A 373 -12.02 -25.09 8.44
CA THR A 373 -11.35 -26.40 8.35
C THR A 373 -9.85 -26.27 8.61
N GLU A 374 -9.15 -27.33 9.03
CA GLU A 374 -7.70 -27.25 9.32
C GLU A 374 -6.86 -26.75 8.12
N LYS A 375 -7.30 -26.99 6.88
CA LYS A 375 -6.63 -26.47 5.68
C LYS A 375 -6.86 -24.96 5.53
N GLU A 376 -8.07 -24.48 5.71
CA GLU A 376 -8.44 -23.06 5.60
C GLU A 376 -7.91 -22.24 6.78
N LYS A 377 -7.93 -22.82 8.00
CA LYS A 377 -7.22 -22.31 9.18
C LYS A 377 -5.74 -22.17 8.87
N LYS A 378 -5.10 -23.17 8.27
CA LYS A 378 -3.66 -23.15 7.99
C LYS A 378 -3.27 -22.21 6.85
N GLU A 379 -4.12 -22.04 5.83
CA GLU A 379 -3.91 -21.07 4.76
C GLU A 379 -4.11 -19.63 5.25
N LEU A 380 -5.24 -19.33 5.90
CA LEU A 380 -5.52 -18.00 6.44
C LEU A 380 -4.53 -17.61 7.55
N LYS A 381 -4.23 -18.53 8.47
CA LYS A 381 -3.23 -18.33 9.53
C LYS A 381 -1.82 -18.25 8.96
N SER A 382 -1.49 -18.95 7.85
CA SER A 382 -0.20 -18.75 7.17
C SER A 382 -0.09 -17.37 6.52
N TYR A 383 -1.16 -16.84 5.95
CA TYR A 383 -1.18 -15.50 5.37
C TYR A 383 -1.12 -14.41 6.45
N LEU A 384 -1.94 -14.52 7.49
CA LEU A 384 -1.97 -13.57 8.60
C LEU A 384 -0.69 -13.67 9.45
N ASP A 385 -0.15 -14.86 9.72
CA ASP A 385 1.15 -15.01 10.40
C ASP A 385 2.28 -14.42 9.55
N LYS A 386 2.27 -14.54 8.22
CA LYS A 386 3.30 -13.90 7.37
C LYS A 386 3.23 -12.38 7.45
N ILE A 387 2.03 -11.82 7.44
CA ILE A 387 1.81 -10.37 7.55
C ILE A 387 2.20 -9.89 8.96
N GLN A 388 1.74 -10.57 10.00
CA GLN A 388 2.04 -10.24 11.40
C GLN A 388 3.52 -10.44 11.74
N GLN A 389 4.16 -11.52 11.28
CA GLN A 389 5.62 -11.75 11.45
C GLN A 389 6.45 -10.68 10.73
N ASN A 390 6.00 -10.21 9.56
CA ASN A 390 6.65 -9.09 8.86
C ASN A 390 6.49 -7.79 9.65
N CYS A 391 5.31 -7.50 10.19
CA CYS A 391 5.07 -6.34 11.06
C CYS A 391 5.86 -6.41 12.38
N ILE A 392 5.93 -7.58 13.03
CA ILE A 392 6.69 -7.81 14.27
C ILE A 392 8.20 -7.74 14.01
N LYS A 393 8.70 -8.26 12.88
CA LYS A 393 10.11 -8.11 12.48
C LYS A 393 10.47 -6.65 12.24
N ILE A 394 9.58 -5.88 11.61
CA ILE A 394 9.76 -4.43 11.41
C ILE A 394 9.79 -3.69 12.76
N MET A 395 9.00 -4.10 13.76
CA MET A 395 9.00 -3.49 15.09
C MET A 395 10.18 -3.92 15.99
N LYS A 396 10.68 -5.17 15.86
CA LYS A 396 11.81 -5.67 16.67
C LYS A 396 13.20 -5.21 16.20
N TYR A 397 13.33 -4.56 15.05
CA TYR A 397 14.57 -3.87 14.64
C TYR A 397 14.72 -2.44 15.20
N LYS A 398 13.87 -2.07 16.18
CA LYS A 398 13.94 -0.79 16.93
C LYS A 398 13.96 -0.99 18.46
N ALA A 399 14.49 -2.10 18.95
CA ALA A 399 14.89 -2.26 20.35
C ALA A 399 16.35 -2.72 20.41
#